data_AF-A0A1A8Q5S3-F1
#
_entry.id   AF-A0A1A8Q5S3-F1
#
_cell.length_a   1.000
_cell.length_b   1.000
_cell.length_c   1.000
_cell.angle_alpha   90.00
_cell.angle_beta   90.00
_cell.angle_gamma   90.00
#
_symmetry.space_group_name_H-M   'P 1'
#
loop_
_entity.id
_entity.type
_entity.pdbx_description
1 polymer ?
#
loop_
_entity_poly.entity_id
_entity_poly.type
_entity_poly.pdbx_seq_one_letter_code
_entity_poly.pdbx_strand_id
1 'polypeptide(L)'
;AGRPHRLIQSTSDTTPDQTTMVWTAAFLMIFVLCAGSEDYCYDEPHCDPYAWGDSFPLCHPLLEHHHSPINLDQHMIRNDSLGPLQLEGFDEIQTGHWTLENDGHSGDSCAGLLLGYFAV
;
A
#
# COMPACT_ATOMS: atom_id res chain seq x y z
N ALA A 1 -15.24 25.41 74.04
CA ALA A 1 -16.03 25.58 72.79
C ALA A 1 -15.09 25.46 71.61
N GLY A 2 -14.96 24.26 71.02
CA GLY A 2 -14.11 24.00 69.86
C GLY A 2 -14.97 23.95 68.59
N ARG A 3 -14.60 24.72 67.56
CA ARG A 3 -15.14 24.56 66.21
C ARG A 3 -14.36 23.48 65.47
N PRO A 4 -15.00 22.51 64.80
CA PRO A 4 -14.28 21.66 63.87
C PRO A 4 -14.04 22.44 62.56
N HIS A 5 -12.77 22.58 62.19
CA HIS A 5 -12.40 23.00 60.83
C HIS A 5 -12.76 21.87 59.87
N ARG A 6 -13.81 22.08 59.08
CA ARG A 6 -14.15 21.23 57.95
C ARG A 6 -13.12 21.48 56.85
N LEU A 7 -12.17 20.57 56.67
CA LEU A 7 -11.32 20.54 55.48
C LEU A 7 -12.26 20.21 54.30
N ILE A 8 -12.57 21.22 53.50
CA ILE A 8 -13.20 20.98 52.19
C ILE A 8 -12.06 20.50 51.30
N GLN A 9 -11.97 19.18 51.11
CA GLN A 9 -11.18 18.60 50.04
C GLN A 9 -11.80 19.10 48.73
N SER A 10 -11.13 20.06 48.09
CA SER A 10 -11.43 20.46 46.74
C SER A 10 -11.09 19.27 45.85
N THR A 11 -12.08 18.44 45.55
CA THR A 11 -11.99 17.51 44.43
C THR A 11 -11.83 18.40 43.20
N SER A 12 -10.61 18.47 42.68
CA SER A 12 -10.32 19.07 41.39
C SER A 12 -11.11 18.26 40.37
N ASP A 13 -12.29 18.76 40.05
CA ASP A 13 -13.17 18.22 39.03
C ASP A 13 -12.43 18.33 37.71
N THR A 14 -11.71 17.25 37.37
CA THR A 14 -10.90 17.18 36.16
C THR A 14 -11.83 16.75 35.05
N THR A 15 -12.82 17.60 34.76
CA THR A 15 -13.53 17.54 33.50
C THR A 15 -12.54 18.04 32.45
N PRO A 16 -12.19 17.21 31.46
CA PRO A 16 -11.24 17.63 30.44
C PRO A 16 -11.80 18.88 29.75
N ASP A 17 -11.03 19.95 29.74
CA ASP A 17 -11.42 21.23 29.14
C ASP A 17 -11.91 20.98 27.71
N GLN A 18 -13.04 21.56 27.35
CA GLN A 18 -13.72 21.29 26.07
C GLN A 18 -12.79 21.50 24.88
N THR A 19 -11.84 22.45 24.99
CA THR A 19 -10.82 22.64 23.96
C THR A 19 -9.85 21.46 23.90
N THR A 20 -9.36 20.95 25.03
CA THR A 20 -8.48 19.76 25.09
C THR A 20 -9.13 18.53 24.44
N MET A 21 -10.43 18.31 24.66
CA MET A 21 -11.18 17.23 24.00
C MET A 21 -11.26 17.42 22.47
N VAL A 22 -11.52 18.63 22.00
CA VAL A 22 -11.58 18.95 20.56
C VAL A 22 -10.22 18.77 19.89
N TRP A 23 -9.15 19.26 20.53
CA TRP A 23 -7.78 19.07 20.03
C TRP A 23 -7.39 17.59 20.00
N THR A 24 -7.66 16.83 21.06
CA THR A 24 -7.39 15.37 21.06
C THR A 24 -8.16 14.63 19.98
N ALA A 25 -9.42 15.01 19.74
CA ALA A 25 -10.21 14.41 18.67
C ALA A 25 -9.67 14.79 17.28
N ALA A 26 -9.27 16.04 17.07
CA ALA A 26 -8.66 16.48 15.82
C ALA A 26 -7.32 15.77 15.56
N PHE A 27 -6.47 15.65 16.57
CA PHE A 27 -5.23 14.87 16.47
C PHE A 27 -5.51 13.40 16.18
N LEU A 28 -6.45 12.76 16.89
CA LEU A 28 -6.85 11.37 16.62
C LEU A 28 -7.37 11.18 15.19
N MET A 29 -8.20 12.10 14.68
CA MET A 29 -8.69 12.04 13.29
C MET A 29 -7.56 12.22 12.28
N ILE A 30 -6.60 13.12 12.53
CA ILE A 30 -5.41 13.28 11.68
C ILE A 30 -4.54 12.03 11.74
N PHE A 31 -4.33 11.44 12.93
CA PHE A 31 -3.59 10.17 13.08
C PHE A 31 -4.28 9.02 12.36
N VAL A 32 -5.61 8.94 12.38
CA VAL A 32 -6.38 7.92 11.64
C VAL A 32 -6.32 8.14 10.13
N LEU A 33 -6.28 9.39 9.66
CA LEU A 33 -6.15 9.72 8.23
C LEU A 33 -4.71 9.56 7.71
N CYS A 34 -3.70 9.72 8.56
CA CYS A 34 -2.29 9.58 8.23
C CYS A 34 -1.71 8.20 8.56
N ALA A 35 -2.43 7.36 9.31
CA ALA A 35 -2.15 5.95 9.40
C ALA A 35 -2.47 5.36 8.02
N GLY A 36 -1.46 5.37 7.15
CA GLY A 36 -1.54 4.82 5.81
C GLY A 36 -2.07 3.40 5.91
N SER A 37 -3.34 3.22 5.54
CA SER A 37 -3.77 1.95 5.02
C SER A 37 -3.03 1.84 3.70
N GLU A 38 -1.98 1.04 3.66
CA GLU A 38 -1.43 0.60 2.38
C GLU A 38 -2.62 0.07 1.55
N ASP A 39 -2.79 0.55 0.32
CA ASP A 39 -3.91 0.13 -0.53
C ASP A 39 -3.82 -1.39 -0.83
N TYR A 40 -2.62 -1.95 -0.72
CA TYR A 40 -2.32 -3.36 -0.83
C TYR A 40 -1.02 -3.73 -0.08
N CYS A 41 -0.94 -4.96 0.41
CA CYS A 41 0.22 -5.53 1.08
C CYS A 41 0.40 -6.99 0.67
N TYR A 42 1.55 -7.58 1.00
CA TYR A 42 1.82 -9.00 0.71
C TYR A 42 1.57 -9.91 1.92
N ASP A 43 1.88 -9.44 3.14
CA ASP A 43 1.92 -10.30 4.34
C ASP A 43 0.89 -9.90 5.41
N GLU A 44 0.37 -8.68 5.36
CA GLU A 44 -0.56 -8.14 6.35
C GLU A 44 -2.01 -8.61 6.10
N PRO A 45 -2.67 -9.29 7.06
CA PRO A 45 -3.96 -9.95 6.84
C PRO A 45 -5.13 -9.08 6.38
N HIS A 46 -5.02 -7.75 6.48
CA HIS A 46 -6.09 -6.81 6.15
C HIS A 46 -5.96 -6.21 4.74
N CYS A 47 -4.80 -6.39 4.09
CA CYS A 47 -4.48 -5.87 2.77
C CYS A 47 -3.72 -6.91 1.93
N ASP A 48 -3.69 -8.18 2.36
CA ASP A 48 -2.99 -9.27 1.66
C ASP A 48 -3.61 -9.57 0.28
N PRO A 49 -2.95 -10.39 -0.56
CA PRO A 49 -3.44 -10.71 -1.91
C PRO A 49 -4.83 -11.32 -1.98
N TYR A 50 -5.35 -11.90 -0.89
CA TYR A 50 -6.71 -12.44 -0.84
C TYR A 50 -7.76 -11.33 -0.65
N ALA A 51 -7.37 -10.16 -0.13
CA ALA A 51 -8.22 -8.99 0.05
C ALA A 51 -8.17 -8.00 -1.13
N TRP A 52 -7.19 -8.10 -2.05
CA TRP A 52 -7.05 -7.14 -3.15
C TRP A 52 -8.28 -7.04 -4.05
N GLY A 53 -9.03 -8.13 -4.22
CA GLY A 53 -10.26 -8.14 -5.02
C GLY A 53 -11.35 -7.19 -4.54
N ASP A 54 -11.32 -6.77 -3.27
CA ASP A 54 -12.29 -5.84 -2.69
C ASP A 54 -12.02 -4.38 -3.13
N SER A 55 -10.74 -4.02 -3.26
CA SER A 55 -10.29 -2.69 -3.69
C SER A 55 -10.03 -2.60 -5.20
N PHE A 56 -9.60 -3.70 -5.81
CA PHE A 56 -9.20 -3.82 -7.21
C PHE A 56 -10.03 -4.92 -7.90
N PRO A 57 -11.15 -4.58 -8.55
CA PRO A 57 -12.07 -5.57 -9.13
C PRO A 57 -11.42 -6.52 -10.16
N LEU A 58 -10.37 -6.07 -10.85
CA LEU A 58 -9.61 -6.90 -11.80
C LEU A 58 -8.74 -7.97 -11.13
N CYS A 59 -8.55 -7.91 -9.81
CA CYS A 59 -7.91 -8.96 -9.03
C CYS A 59 -8.93 -9.95 -8.47
N HIS A 60 -10.22 -9.65 -8.55
CA HIS A 60 -11.27 -10.46 -7.94
C HIS A 60 -11.49 -11.77 -8.74
N PRO A 61 -11.27 -12.96 -8.16
CA PRO A 61 -11.27 -14.24 -8.89
C PRO A 61 -12.59 -14.62 -9.57
N LEU A 62 -13.71 -14.02 -9.14
CA LEU A 62 -15.03 -14.21 -9.76
C LEU A 62 -15.34 -13.23 -10.91
N LEU A 63 -14.57 -12.16 -11.03
CA LEU A 63 -14.77 -11.12 -12.05
C LEU A 63 -13.77 -11.28 -13.20
N GLU A 64 -12.53 -11.64 -12.88
CA GLU A 64 -11.47 -11.94 -13.84
C GLU A 64 -10.81 -13.28 -13.47
N HIS A 65 -10.37 -14.03 -14.48
CA HIS A 65 -9.84 -15.39 -14.30
C HIS A 65 -8.39 -15.53 -14.78
N HIS A 66 -7.87 -14.55 -15.53
CA HIS A 66 -6.55 -14.59 -16.14
C HIS A 66 -5.51 -13.84 -15.30
N HIS A 67 -5.33 -14.27 -14.05
CA HIS A 67 -4.35 -13.68 -13.14
C HIS A 67 -2.98 -14.33 -13.28
N SER A 68 -1.94 -13.55 -13.00
CA SER A 68 -0.55 -14.01 -12.87
C SER A 68 -0.08 -13.82 -11.41
N PRO A 69 0.95 -14.55 -10.96
CA PRO A 69 1.70 -15.60 -11.66
C PRO A 69 0.91 -16.92 -11.77
N ILE A 70 1.31 -17.77 -12.71
CA ILE A 70 0.79 -19.14 -12.86
C ILE A 70 1.93 -20.16 -12.71
N ASN A 71 1.58 -21.39 -12.32
CA ASN A 71 2.52 -22.49 -12.32
C ASN A 71 2.67 -23.04 -13.75
N LEU A 72 3.89 -22.97 -14.31
CA LEU A 72 4.25 -23.59 -15.58
C LEU A 72 4.94 -24.93 -15.28
N ASP A 73 4.16 -26.01 -15.19
CA ASP A 73 4.72 -27.34 -14.94
C ASP A 73 5.31 -27.97 -16.22
N GLN A 74 5.87 -29.17 -16.10
CA GLN A 74 6.51 -29.88 -17.22
C GLN A 74 5.51 -30.28 -18.33
N HIS A 75 4.21 -30.17 -18.10
CA HIS A 75 3.17 -30.53 -19.07
C HIS A 75 2.73 -29.34 -19.92
N MET A 76 3.28 -28.14 -19.68
CA MET A 76 3.03 -26.98 -20.53
C MET A 76 3.59 -27.20 -21.93
N ILE A 77 2.70 -27.10 -22.92
CA ILE A 77 3.05 -27.24 -24.33
C ILE A 77 3.50 -25.88 -24.84
N ARG A 78 4.79 -25.76 -25.14
CA ARG A 78 5.30 -24.63 -25.91
C ARG A 78 4.79 -24.73 -27.34
N ASN A 79 4.30 -23.62 -27.89
CA ASN A 79 4.01 -23.56 -29.31
C ASN A 79 5.32 -23.38 -30.09
N ASP A 80 5.83 -24.46 -30.67
CA ASP A 80 7.06 -24.45 -31.48
C ASP A 80 6.92 -23.68 -32.80
N SER A 81 5.71 -23.25 -33.16
CA SER A 81 5.48 -22.34 -34.30
C SER A 81 5.81 -20.88 -33.95
N LEU A 82 6.02 -20.55 -32.66
CA LEU A 82 6.48 -19.23 -32.26
C LEU A 82 7.94 -19.07 -32.64
N GLY A 83 8.24 -18.02 -33.39
CA GLY A 83 9.62 -17.64 -33.71
C GLY A 83 10.43 -17.27 -32.46
N PRO A 84 11.76 -17.17 -32.59
CA PRO A 84 12.61 -16.69 -31.50
C PRO A 84 12.24 -15.25 -31.12
N LEU A 85 12.36 -14.93 -29.83
CA LEU A 85 12.26 -13.56 -29.35
C LEU A 85 13.47 -12.77 -29.84
N GLN A 86 13.25 -11.69 -30.56
CA GLN A 86 14.30 -10.77 -31.00
C GLN A 86 14.39 -9.62 -30.00
N LEU A 87 15.57 -9.43 -29.41
CA LEU A 87 15.86 -8.33 -28.51
C LEU A 87 16.84 -7.39 -29.21
N GLU A 88 16.47 -6.13 -29.35
CA GLU A 88 17.28 -5.10 -30.00
C GLU A 88 17.75 -4.09 -28.96
N GLY A 89 19.05 -3.76 -28.94
CA GLY A 89 19.63 -2.77 -28.03
C GLY A 89 19.89 -3.26 -26.59
N PHE A 90 19.64 -4.55 -26.31
CA PHE A 90 19.94 -5.18 -25.01
C PHE A 90 21.40 -5.65 -24.90
N ASP A 91 22.12 -5.67 -26.01
CA ASP A 91 23.55 -5.98 -26.10
C ASP A 91 24.44 -4.75 -25.84
N GLU A 92 23.85 -3.56 -25.76
CA GLU A 92 24.55 -2.31 -25.50
C GLU A 92 24.40 -1.90 -24.03
N ILE A 93 25.47 -1.31 -23.46
CA ILE A 93 25.38 -0.66 -22.15
C ILE A 93 24.65 0.65 -22.35
N GLN A 94 23.45 0.74 -21.76
CA GLN A 94 22.65 1.94 -21.86
C GLN A 94 23.34 3.13 -21.17
N THR A 95 23.71 4.13 -21.95
CA THR A 95 24.33 5.36 -21.45
C THR A 95 23.25 6.35 -21.02
N GLY A 96 23.25 6.77 -19.75
CA GLY A 96 22.26 7.72 -19.23
C GLY A 96 22.23 7.73 -17.71
N HIS A 97 21.42 8.64 -17.15
CA HIS A 97 21.14 8.63 -15.71
C HIS A 97 19.92 7.77 -15.45
N TRP A 98 20.11 6.66 -14.73
CA TRP A 98 19.04 5.78 -14.30
C TRP A 98 18.74 6.04 -12.84
N THR A 99 17.45 6.17 -12.51
CA THR A 99 17.00 6.27 -11.13
C THR A 99 16.48 4.91 -10.71
N LEU A 100 17.09 4.35 -9.68
CA LEU A 100 16.56 3.20 -8.95
C LEU A 100 15.70 3.75 -7.81
N GLU A 101 14.42 3.40 -7.81
CA GLU A 101 13.49 3.78 -6.76
C GLU A 101 13.03 2.52 -6.02
N ASN A 102 12.96 2.63 -4.70
CA ASN A 102 12.33 1.62 -3.88
C ASN A 102 10.96 2.17 -3.49
N ASP A 103 9.91 1.59 -4.04
CA ASP A 103 8.52 1.97 -3.80
C ASP A 103 7.94 1.31 -2.53
N GLY A 104 8.74 0.54 -1.79
CA GLY A 104 8.31 -0.20 -0.60
C GLY A 104 7.67 -1.56 -0.90
N HIS A 105 7.42 -1.86 -2.18
CA HIS A 105 6.79 -3.11 -2.63
C HIS A 105 7.70 -3.90 -3.60
N SER A 106 8.65 -3.23 -4.24
CA SER A 106 9.66 -3.78 -5.14
C SER A 106 10.92 -2.88 -5.17
N GLY A 107 12.08 -3.47 -5.46
CA GLY A 107 13.29 -2.69 -5.76
C GLY A 107 13.38 -2.46 -7.27
N ASP A 108 12.83 -1.35 -7.76
CA ASP A 108 12.52 -1.18 -9.18
C ASP A 108 13.66 -0.48 -9.93
N SER A 109 14.47 -1.24 -10.68
CA SER A 109 15.47 -0.70 -11.61
C SER A 109 14.79 -0.29 -12.91
N CYS A 110 14.30 0.94 -12.97
CA CYS A 110 13.71 1.50 -14.18
C CYS A 110 14.75 1.62 -15.31
N ALA A 111 14.70 0.71 -16.29
CA ALA A 111 15.14 0.96 -17.66
C ALA A 111 13.92 1.40 -18.49
N GLY A 112 13.55 2.67 -18.37
CA GLY A 112 12.75 3.46 -19.32
C GLY A 112 11.61 2.76 -20.07
N LEU A 113 10.43 2.63 -19.44
CA LEU A 113 9.16 2.46 -20.16
C LEU A 113 8.43 3.81 -20.32
N LEU A 114 9.16 4.87 -20.67
CA LEU A 114 8.55 6.07 -21.24
C LEU A 114 8.48 5.87 -22.76
N LEU A 115 7.39 5.27 -23.25
CA LEU A 115 6.72 5.54 -24.54
C LEU A 115 5.60 4.50 -24.78
N GLY A 116 4.59 4.51 -23.91
CA GLY A 116 3.28 3.84 -24.14
C GLY A 116 2.21 4.77 -24.72
N TYR A 117 2.59 5.95 -25.23
CA TYR A 117 1.68 6.90 -25.89
C TYR A 117 1.80 6.80 -27.42
N PHE A 118 1.46 5.65 -27.98
CA PHE A 118 0.85 5.56 -29.31
C PHE A 118 -0.19 4.45 -29.24
N ALA A 119 -1.31 4.77 -28.61
CA ALA A 119 -2.57 4.12 -28.91
C ALA A 119 -2.91 4.39 -30.38
N VAL A 120 -3.31 3.33 -31.10
CA VAL A 120 -4.05 3.43 -32.38
C VAL A 120 -5.40 4.10 -32.12
#